data_AF-A0A317EYP5-F1
#
_entry.id   AF-A0A317EYP5-F1
#
_cell.length_a   1.000
_cell.length_b   1.000
_cell.length_c   1.000
_cell.angle_alpha   90.00
_cell.angle_beta   90.00
_cell.angle_gamma   90.00
#
_symmetry.space_group_name_H-M   'P 1'
#
loop_
_entity.id
_entity.type
_entity.pdbx_description
1 polymer ?
#
loop_
_entity_poly.entity_id
_entity_poly.type
_entity_poly.pdbx_seq_one_letter_code
_entity_poly.pdbx_strand_id
1 'polypeptide(L)'
;MKKEDVALQAKVYLYHLNNANKENGIKKGEGWKFSQVTDAGRLAIEHDYYPTVSHKVEHKELQNFADNVMLYLKTNHPDIQVPDLSIPIEKDSEYLIAYSPERIRR
;
A
#
# COMPACT_ATOMS: atom_id res chain seq x y z
N MET A 1 0.71 -19.73 14.97
CA MET A 1 0.39 -19.71 13.53
C MET A 1 -0.20 -18.35 13.13
N LYS A 2 0.56 -17.25 13.29
CA LYS A 2 0.06 -15.87 13.02
C LYS A 2 1.02 -15.02 12.17
N LYS A 3 2.34 -15.15 12.40
CA LYS A 3 3.35 -14.40 11.64
C LYS A 3 3.44 -14.81 10.16
N GLU A 4 3.27 -16.09 9.85
CA GLU A 4 3.30 -16.60 8.47
C GLU A 4 2.12 -16.08 7.64
N ASP A 5 0.98 -15.83 8.27
CA ASP A 5 -0.22 -15.30 7.62
C ASP A 5 -0.02 -13.82 7.21
N VAL A 6 0.48 -12.98 8.12
CA VAL A 6 0.77 -11.56 7.84
C VAL A 6 1.85 -11.39 6.75
N ALA A 7 2.90 -12.21 6.79
CA ALA A 7 3.94 -12.20 5.76
C ALA A 7 3.40 -12.63 4.39
N LEU A 8 2.51 -13.62 4.33
CA LEU A 8 1.86 -14.04 3.10
C LEU A 8 0.94 -12.95 2.57
N GLN A 9 0.12 -12.34 3.43
CA GLN A 9 -0.75 -11.22 3.08
C GLN A 9 0.05 -10.05 2.48
N ALA A 10 1.21 -9.72 3.06
CA ALA A 10 2.08 -8.66 2.54
C ALA A 10 2.60 -8.97 1.13
N LYS A 11 2.96 -10.23 0.84
CA LYS A 11 3.36 -10.66 -0.51
C LYS A 11 2.20 -10.59 -1.50
N VAL A 12 1.00 -11.00 -1.09
CA VAL A 12 -0.21 -10.91 -1.93
C VAL A 12 -0.55 -9.45 -2.22
N TYR A 13 -0.45 -8.57 -1.21
CA TYR A 13 -0.63 -7.13 -1.37
C TYR A 13 0.34 -6.53 -2.40
N LEU A 14 1.64 -6.86 -2.31
CA LEU A 14 2.64 -6.40 -3.27
C LEU A 14 2.43 -6.99 -4.67
N TYR A 15 1.92 -8.21 -4.77
CA TYR A 15 1.54 -8.79 -6.05
C TYR A 15 0.44 -7.95 -6.72
N HIS A 16 -0.61 -7.57 -5.99
CA HIS A 16 -1.65 -6.67 -6.50
C HIS A 16 -1.11 -5.28 -6.83
N LEU A 17 -0.23 -4.73 -6.00
CA LEU A 17 0.44 -3.45 -6.27
C LEU A 17 1.25 -3.48 -7.57
N ASN A 18 2.02 -4.55 -7.79
CA ASN A 18 2.80 -4.73 -9.01
C ASN A 18 1.91 -4.85 -10.25
N ASN A 19 0.77 -5.55 -10.14
CA ASN A 19 -0.20 -5.64 -11.23
C ASN A 19 -0.79 -4.27 -11.53
N ALA A 20 -1.25 -3.54 -10.51
CA ALA A 20 -1.76 -2.17 -10.68
C ALA A 20 -0.71 -1.23 -11.30
N ASN A 21 0.56 -1.36 -10.89
CA ASN A 21 1.67 -0.60 -11.45
C ASN A 21 1.82 -0.84 -12.96
N LYS A 22 1.72 -2.10 -13.39
CA LYS A 22 1.82 -2.50 -14.80
C LYS A 22 0.60 -2.10 -15.62
N GLU A 23 -0.60 -2.38 -15.12
CA GLU A 23 -1.87 -2.09 -15.80
C GLU A 23 -2.07 -0.61 -16.05
N ASN A 24 -1.60 0.25 -15.14
CA ASN A 24 -1.78 1.70 -15.21
C ASN A 24 -0.59 2.45 -15.82
N GLY A 25 0.48 1.73 -16.18
CA GLY A 25 1.69 2.31 -16.76
C GLY A 25 2.28 3.44 -15.92
N ILE A 26 2.43 3.22 -14.60
CA ILE A 26 3.07 4.18 -13.68
C ILE A 26 4.52 4.41 -14.19
N LYS A 27 4.85 5.66 -14.52
CA LYS A 27 6.12 6.02 -15.19
C LYS A 27 7.26 6.21 -14.19
N LYS A 28 8.51 6.19 -14.70
CA LYS A 28 9.69 6.65 -13.94
C LYS A 28 9.50 8.13 -13.56
N GLY A 29 9.33 8.41 -12.27
CA GLY A 29 9.04 9.75 -11.74
C GLY A 29 7.65 9.90 -11.11
N GLU A 30 6.73 8.96 -11.37
CA GLU A 30 5.50 8.79 -10.59
C GLU A 30 5.76 7.75 -9.50
N GLY A 31 5.19 7.99 -8.31
CA GLY A 31 5.42 7.14 -7.15
C GLY A 31 4.14 6.58 -6.58
N TRP A 32 4.30 5.52 -5.80
CA TRP A 32 3.30 5.08 -4.85
C TRP A 32 3.60 5.68 -3.48
N LYS A 33 2.53 6.06 -2.79
CA LYS A 33 2.55 6.46 -1.39
C LYS A 33 1.72 5.48 -0.59
N PHE A 34 2.27 5.03 0.54
CA PHE A 34 1.55 4.19 1.49
C PHE A 34 0.95 5.04 2.60
N SER A 35 -0.20 4.64 3.12
CA SER A 35 -0.79 5.24 4.32
C SER A 35 -1.58 4.19 5.10
N GLN A 36 -1.46 4.23 6.43
CA GLN A 36 -2.34 3.48 7.32
C GLN A 36 -3.52 4.38 7.67
N VAL A 37 -4.73 3.90 7.37
CA VAL A 37 -5.96 4.71 7.46
C VAL A 37 -7.13 3.90 8.02
N THR A 38 -8.15 4.63 8.49
CA THR A 38 -9.49 4.09 8.78
C THR A 38 -10.23 3.73 7.48
N ASP A 39 -11.36 3.02 7.56
CA ASP A 39 -12.21 2.79 6.36
C ASP A 39 -12.66 4.09 5.69
N ALA A 40 -13.00 5.11 6.48
CA ALA A 40 -13.39 6.43 5.96
C ALA A 40 -12.22 7.10 5.21
N GLY A 41 -11.00 7.03 5.76
CA GLY A 41 -9.79 7.53 5.11
C GLY A 41 -9.45 6.78 3.82
N ARG A 42 -9.63 5.46 3.80
CA ARG A 42 -9.50 4.63 2.60
C ARG A 42 -10.44 5.09 1.50
N LEU A 43 -11.73 5.24 1.82
CA LEU A 43 -12.75 5.68 0.87
C LEU A 43 -12.46 7.07 0.29
N ALA A 44 -11.98 8.00 1.13
CA ALA A 44 -11.55 9.33 0.66
C ALA A 44 -10.39 9.23 -0.34
N ILE A 45 -9.37 8.42 -0.04
CA ILE A 45 -8.23 8.23 -0.95
C ILE A 45 -8.66 7.56 -2.27
N GLU A 46 -9.52 6.55 -2.23
CA GLU A 46 -10.03 5.87 -3.44
C GLU A 46 -10.94 6.76 -4.30
N HIS A 47 -11.60 7.74 -3.66
CA HIS A 47 -12.35 8.77 -4.34
C HIS A 47 -11.41 9.77 -5.03
N ASP A 48 -10.35 10.21 -4.35
CA ASP A 48 -9.50 11.31 -4.80
C ASP A 48 -8.35 10.89 -5.73
N TYR A 49 -7.93 9.62 -5.68
CA TYR A 49 -6.75 9.13 -6.42
C TYR A 49 -7.04 7.85 -7.20
N TYR A 50 -6.32 7.65 -8.31
CA TYR A 50 -6.33 6.39 -9.06
C TYR A 50 -5.01 6.18 -9.82
N PRO A 51 -4.37 5.01 -9.76
CA PRO A 51 -4.83 3.77 -9.13
C PRO A 51 -4.63 3.71 -7.61
N THR A 52 -5.37 2.82 -6.96
CA THR A 52 -5.27 2.52 -5.53
C THR A 52 -5.23 1.01 -5.29
N VAL A 53 -4.54 0.58 -4.23
CA VAL A 53 -4.53 -0.80 -3.73
C VAL A 53 -4.61 -0.79 -2.21
N SER A 54 -5.70 -1.31 -1.66
CA SER A 54 -5.94 -1.35 -0.21
C SER A 54 -6.02 -2.78 0.32
N HIS A 55 -5.58 -3.00 1.56
CA HIS A 55 -5.78 -4.26 2.27
C HIS A 55 -6.22 -3.99 3.71
N LYS A 56 -7.27 -4.69 4.15
CA LYS A 56 -7.75 -4.62 5.53
C LYS A 56 -6.91 -5.51 6.42
N VAL A 57 -6.43 -4.98 7.53
CA VAL A 57 -5.63 -5.70 8.53
C VAL A 57 -6.13 -5.33 9.92
N GLU A 58 -6.15 -6.28 10.84
CA GLU A 58 -6.45 -5.97 12.24
C GLU A 58 -5.45 -4.95 12.79
N HIS A 59 -5.92 -3.96 13.54
CA HIS A 59 -5.08 -2.86 14.06
C HIS A 59 -3.78 -3.33 14.72
N LYS A 60 -3.84 -4.43 15.49
CA LYS A 60 -2.68 -5.01 16.19
C LYS A 60 -1.62 -5.62 15.26
N GLU A 61 -2.01 -6.03 14.06
CA GLU A 61 -1.13 -6.65 13.06
C GLU A 61 -0.70 -5.66 11.97
N LEU A 62 -1.32 -4.48 11.91
CA LEU A 62 -1.12 -3.50 10.84
C LEU A 62 0.33 -3.02 10.73
N GLN A 63 0.99 -2.76 11.86
CA GLN A 63 2.40 -2.39 11.85
C GLN A 63 3.29 -3.53 11.33
N ASN A 64 3.08 -4.76 11.81
CA ASN A 64 3.83 -5.92 11.35
C ASN A 64 3.59 -6.18 9.85
N PHE A 65 2.36 -5.99 9.37
CA PHE A 65 2.02 -6.06 7.96
C PHE A 65 2.79 -5.01 7.14
N ALA A 66 2.73 -3.74 7.56
CA ALA A 66 3.44 -2.64 6.91
C ALA A 66 4.96 -2.88 6.85
N ASP A 67 5.56 -3.38 7.94
CA ASP A 67 6.99 -3.72 7.98
C ASP A 67 7.34 -4.81 6.96
N ASN A 68 6.51 -5.86 6.85
CA ASN A 68 6.69 -6.93 5.86
C ASN A 68 6.50 -6.42 4.41
N VAL A 69 5.54 -5.53 4.18
CA VAL A 69 5.35 -4.88 2.87
C VAL A 69 6.62 -4.12 2.47
N MET A 70 7.20 -3.33 3.38
CA MET A 70 8.42 -2.57 3.07
C MET A 70 9.64 -3.46 2.88
N LEU A 71 9.75 -4.54 3.66
CA LEU A 71 10.82 -5.52 3.51
C LEU A 71 10.76 -6.18 2.12
N TYR A 72 9.59 -6.70 1.74
CA TYR A 72 9.42 -7.44 0.48
C TYR A 72 9.37 -6.55 -0.75
N LEU A 73 8.93 -5.30 -0.63
CA LEU A 73 8.98 -4.33 -1.72
C LEU A 73 10.41 -4.16 -2.23
N LYS A 74 11.34 -3.91 -1.30
CA LYS A 74 12.77 -3.70 -1.62
C LYS A 74 13.44 -4.93 -2.21
N THR A 75 13.05 -6.14 -1.78
CA THR A 75 13.69 -7.37 -2.25
C THR A 75 13.08 -7.94 -3.52
N ASN A 76 11.76 -7.81 -3.71
CA ASN A 76 11.03 -8.56 -4.73
C ASN A 76 10.49 -7.69 -5.88
N HIS A 77 10.35 -6.36 -5.66
CA HIS A 77 9.69 -5.46 -6.60
C HIS A 77 10.48 -4.16 -6.82
N PRO A 78 11.73 -4.24 -7.33
CA PRO A 78 12.59 -3.06 -7.49
C PRO A 78 12.05 -2.02 -8.49
N ASP A 79 11.11 -2.41 -9.35
CA ASP A 79 10.50 -1.52 -10.35
C ASP A 79 9.36 -0.64 -9.78
N ILE A 80 8.85 -0.96 -8.59
CA ILE A 80 7.80 -0.17 -7.94
C ILE A 80 8.46 1.00 -7.21
N GLN A 81 8.13 2.22 -7.64
CA GLN A 81 8.71 3.44 -7.05
C GLN A 81 7.92 3.88 -5.83
N VAL A 82 8.60 4.02 -4.71
CA VAL A 82 8.05 4.55 -3.45
C VAL A 82 9.04 5.59 -2.94
N PRO A 83 8.89 6.87 -3.35
CA PRO A 83 9.85 7.92 -3.01
C PRO A 83 9.92 8.19 -1.51
N ASP A 84 8.77 8.10 -0.84
CA ASP A 84 8.64 8.25 0.60
C ASP A 84 8.35 6.88 1.23
N LEU A 85 9.35 6.34 1.91
CA LEU A 85 9.24 5.07 2.62
C LEU A 85 8.57 5.23 3.99
N SER A 86 8.21 6.44 4.40
CA SER A 86 7.42 6.65 5.60
C SER A 86 5.98 6.22 5.35
N ILE A 87 5.40 5.51 6.31
CA ILE A 87 4.00 5.11 6.30
C ILE A 87 3.33 5.90 7.42
N PRO A 88 2.61 6.99 7.11
CA PRO A 88 1.85 7.72 8.11
C PRO A 88 0.85 6.79 8.80
N ILE A 89 0.73 6.91 10.12
CA ILE A 89 -0.17 6.12 10.95
C ILE A 89 -1.30 7.00 11.43
N GLU A 90 -2.53 6.72 11.00
CA GLU A 90 -3.73 7.30 11.58
C GLU A 90 -4.17 6.51 12.82
N LYS A 91 -4.77 7.18 13.81
CA LYS A 91 -5.35 6.50 14.97
C LYS A 91 -6.48 5.56 14.50
N ASP A 92 -6.58 4.39 15.12
CA ASP A 92 -7.61 3.40 14.82
C ASP A 92 -7.56 2.86 13.37
N SER A 93 -6.40 2.98 12.71
CA SER A 93 -6.17 2.46 11.36
C SER A 93 -6.45 0.96 11.27
N GLU A 94 -7.11 0.56 10.19
CA GLU A 94 -7.46 -0.83 9.87
C GLU A 94 -7.16 -1.18 8.40
N TYR A 95 -6.62 -0.24 7.63
CA TYR A 95 -6.19 -0.46 6.26
C TYR A 95 -4.77 0.03 6.04
N LEU A 96 -4.02 -0.70 5.21
CA LEU A 96 -2.90 -0.14 4.47
C LEU A 96 -3.36 0.12 3.04
N ILE A 97 -3.22 1.35 2.57
CA ILE A 97 -3.53 1.74 1.20
C ILE A 97 -2.29 2.28 0.50
N ALA A 98 -2.11 1.88 -0.75
CA ALA A 98 -1.16 2.45 -1.70
C ALA A 98 -1.94 3.24 -2.74
N TYR A 99 -1.47 4.43 -3.06
CA TYR A 99 -2.05 5.28 -4.10
C TYR A 99 -0.95 6.08 -4.79
N SER A 100 -1.20 6.52 -6.03
CA SER A 100 -0.30 7.46 -6.71
C SER A 100 -0.77 8.90 -6.47
N PRO A 101 -0.07 9.70 -5.63
CA PRO A 101 -0.51 11.06 -5.30
C PRO A 101 -0.46 12.01 -6.50
N GLU A 102 0.31 11.68 -7.54
CA GLU A 102 0.37 12.46 -8.78
C GLU A 102 -0.85 12.23 -9.69
N ARG A 103 -1.65 11.18 -9.43
CA ARG A 103 -2.80 10.80 -10.24
C ARG A 103 -4.12 11.04 -9.53
N ILE A 104 -4.51 12.31 -9.49
CA ILE A 104 -5.80 12.76 -8.95
C ILE A 104 -6.93 12.30 -9.88
N ARG A 105 -7.95 11.66 -9.29
CA ARG A 105 -9.17 11.24 -9.97
C ARG A 105 -10.07 12.47 -10.17
N ARG A 106 -10.48 12.71 -11.42
CA ARG A 106 -11.37 13.82 -11.82
C ARG A 106 -12.78 13.35 -12.07
#